data_AF-A0A7J4NSG5-F1
#
_entry.id   AF-A0A7J4NSG5-F1
#
_cell.length_a   1.000
_cell.length_b   1.000
_cell.length_c   1.000
_cell.angle_alpha   90.00
_cell.angle_beta   90.00
_cell.angle_gamma   90.00
#
_symmetry.space_group_name_H-M   'P 1'
#
loop_
_entity.id
_entity.type
_entity.pdbx_description
1 polymer ?
#
loop_
_entity_poly.entity_id
_entity_poly.type
_entity_poly.pdbx_seq_one_letter_code
_entity_poly.pdbx_strand_id
1 'polypeptide(L)'
;AGGVYAQLTGFEMPEISQQIYAASLVATTDNSAIISWSTTKESDSQISCSSDGGQAITKSSDVLTISHQLEVGGLAAGTNYTCVMSASAGAITEEIMIETSSESDTTPPEILNTGTTDENGITTISWFTNEDTFGKIVLDSSEDVSEFGKNHEVSYSLCVGNHEAEITATDPSGNVAVENLIFVVEGEGEKCSESGESGKVSTDDETSMLSSTNVQIVVLVVILLVFLALIRTRKDTFE
;
A
#
# COMPACT_ATOMS: atom_id res chain seq x y z
N ALA A 1 15.14 -60.67 -6.25
CA ALA A 1 15.71 -59.72 -5.28
C ALA A 1 15.06 -58.37 -5.53
N GLY A 2 14.12 -57.97 -4.67
CA GLY A 2 13.42 -56.69 -4.78
C GLY A 2 14.22 -55.62 -4.04
N GLY A 3 14.57 -54.53 -4.72
CA GLY A 3 15.30 -53.41 -4.12
C GLY A 3 14.45 -52.71 -3.07
N VAL A 4 15.07 -52.37 -1.94
CA VAL A 4 14.48 -51.51 -0.91
C VAL A 4 14.54 -50.08 -1.43
N TYR A 5 13.39 -49.48 -1.70
CA TYR A 5 13.32 -48.07 -2.06
C TYR A 5 13.45 -47.21 -0.81
N ALA A 6 14.15 -46.07 -0.93
CA ALA A 6 14.20 -45.07 0.12
C ALA A 6 12.81 -44.43 0.31
N GLN A 7 12.31 -44.43 1.53
CA GLN A 7 11.08 -43.76 1.91
C GLN A 7 11.43 -42.30 2.26
N LEU A 8 10.90 -41.34 1.50
CA LEU A 8 10.99 -39.93 1.85
C LEU A 8 10.05 -39.67 3.03
N THR A 9 10.59 -39.62 4.26
CA THR A 9 9.87 -39.02 5.39
C THR A 9 9.87 -37.52 5.16
N GLY A 10 8.69 -36.92 4.97
CA GLY A 10 8.56 -35.48 4.72
C GLY A 10 9.24 -34.67 5.81
N PHE A 11 9.83 -33.52 5.43
CA PHE A 11 10.30 -32.53 6.40
C PHE A 11 9.08 -31.78 6.93
N GLU A 12 8.85 -31.86 8.25
CA GLU A 12 7.90 -31.00 8.93
C GLU A 12 8.55 -29.62 9.11
N MET A 13 7.91 -28.57 8.61
CA MET A 13 8.38 -27.21 8.84
C MET A 13 8.18 -26.86 10.32
N PRO A 14 9.20 -26.34 11.00
CA PRO A 14 9.05 -25.93 12.39
C PRO A 14 8.00 -24.82 12.51
N GLU A 15 7.17 -24.91 13.53
CA GLU A 15 6.23 -23.86 13.93
C GLU A 15 6.99 -22.53 14.13
N ILE A 16 6.54 -21.47 13.46
CA ILE A 16 7.00 -20.11 13.74
C ILE A 16 6.43 -19.65 15.08
N SER A 17 7.22 -18.96 15.91
CA SER A 17 6.72 -18.37 17.17
C SER A 17 6.07 -17.01 16.92
N GLN A 18 5.07 -16.63 17.72
CA GLN A 18 4.47 -15.30 17.65
C GLN A 18 5.47 -14.23 18.10
N GLN A 19 5.62 -13.18 17.31
CA GLN A 19 6.44 -12.01 17.61
C GLN A 19 5.75 -10.77 17.07
N ILE A 20 6.05 -9.61 17.67
CA ILE A 20 5.77 -8.28 17.12
C ILE A 20 7.09 -7.74 16.56
N TYR A 21 7.05 -7.14 15.38
CA TYR A 21 8.24 -6.55 14.76
C TYR A 21 7.85 -5.38 13.84
N ALA A 22 8.87 -4.63 13.40
CA ALA A 22 8.70 -3.48 12.51
C ALA A 22 7.70 -2.42 13.04
N ALA A 23 7.65 -2.24 14.36
CA ALA A 23 6.89 -1.14 14.96
C ALA A 23 7.44 0.20 14.47
N SER A 24 6.56 1.07 13.99
CA SER A 24 6.93 2.38 13.45
C SER A 24 5.86 3.42 13.72
N LEU A 25 6.30 4.66 13.92
CA LEU A 25 5.42 5.81 13.97
C LEU A 25 5.10 6.24 12.52
N VAL A 26 3.83 6.13 12.13
CA VAL A 26 3.34 6.52 10.80
C VAL A 26 3.07 8.01 10.77
N ALA A 27 2.32 8.52 11.74
CA ALA A 27 1.97 9.93 11.86
C ALA A 27 1.76 10.34 13.31
N THR A 28 1.87 11.63 13.57
CA THR A 28 1.64 12.22 14.90
C THR A 28 1.07 13.62 14.74
N THR A 29 0.16 13.98 15.64
CA THR A 29 -0.42 15.31 15.77
C THR A 29 -0.19 15.82 17.19
N ASP A 30 -0.85 16.91 17.58
CA ASP A 30 -0.88 17.37 18.96
C ASP A 30 -1.71 16.48 19.89
N ASN A 31 -2.64 15.68 19.35
CA ASN A 31 -3.60 14.91 20.14
C ASN A 31 -3.76 13.44 19.73
N SER A 32 -3.06 12.99 18.68
CA SER A 32 -3.12 11.61 18.20
C SER A 32 -1.78 11.13 17.65
N ALA A 33 -1.64 9.80 17.59
CA ALA A 33 -0.53 9.16 16.91
C ALA A 33 -1.02 7.89 16.21
N ILE A 34 -0.46 7.62 15.03
CA ILE A 34 -0.76 6.44 14.23
C ILE A 34 0.49 5.57 14.22
N ILE A 35 0.35 4.35 14.74
CA ILE A 35 1.45 3.41 14.88
C ILE A 35 1.11 2.16 14.08
N SER A 36 2.08 1.67 13.32
CA SER A 36 1.98 0.42 12.58
C SER A 36 3.02 -0.59 13.04
N TRP A 37 2.69 -1.87 12.93
CA TRP A 37 3.61 -2.97 13.21
C TRP A 37 3.13 -4.25 12.52
N SER A 38 3.98 -5.28 12.55
CA SER A 38 3.64 -6.60 12.02
C SER A 38 3.76 -7.69 13.07
N THR A 39 3.05 -8.80 12.83
CA THR A 39 3.14 -10.02 13.62
C THR A 39 3.46 -11.24 12.75
N THR A 40 4.14 -12.24 13.33
CA THR A 40 4.53 -13.45 12.59
C THR A 40 3.37 -14.40 12.31
N LYS A 41 2.28 -14.33 13.10
CA LYS A 41 0.99 -14.97 12.83
C LYS A 41 -0.14 -13.96 12.97
N GLU A 42 -1.27 -14.27 12.35
CA GLU A 42 -2.51 -13.51 12.50
C GLU A 42 -2.88 -13.43 13.99
N SER A 43 -3.13 -12.21 14.46
CA SER A 43 -3.60 -11.95 15.82
C SER A 43 -4.52 -10.74 15.84
N ASP A 44 -5.21 -10.57 16.95
CA ASP A 44 -5.75 -9.27 17.34
C ASP A 44 -4.59 -8.28 17.63
N SER A 45 -4.93 -7.01 17.77
CA SER A 45 -3.99 -5.97 18.17
C SER A 45 -4.52 -5.13 19.32
N GLN A 46 -3.63 -4.78 20.24
CA GLN A 46 -3.87 -3.74 21.25
C GLN A 46 -2.62 -2.88 21.39
N ILE A 47 -2.82 -1.57 21.57
CA ILE A 47 -1.77 -0.62 21.90
C ILE A 47 -2.20 0.20 23.13
N SER A 48 -1.26 0.44 24.04
CA SER A 48 -1.48 1.20 25.26
C SER A 48 -0.39 2.25 25.42
N CYS A 49 -0.75 3.53 25.37
CA CYS A 49 0.19 4.65 25.47
C CYS A 49 0.05 5.36 26.81
N SER A 50 1.16 5.57 27.52
CA SER A 50 1.21 6.32 28.77
C SER A 50 2.37 7.31 28.77
N SER A 51 2.10 8.52 29.27
CA SER A 51 3.14 9.48 29.65
C SER A 51 3.57 9.25 31.10
N ASP A 52 4.70 9.83 31.52
CA ASP A 52 5.24 9.64 32.87
C ASP A 52 4.19 10.04 33.95
N GLY A 53 3.77 9.06 34.76
CA GLY A 53 2.73 9.22 35.77
C GLY A 53 1.30 9.42 35.25
N GLY A 54 1.09 9.36 33.93
CA GLY A 54 -0.21 9.52 33.27
C GLY A 54 -1.04 8.23 33.23
N GLN A 55 -2.35 8.39 33.07
CA GLN A 55 -3.25 7.26 32.80
C GLN A 55 -3.00 6.73 31.38
N ALA A 56 -2.87 5.42 31.23
CA ALA A 56 -2.69 4.80 29.93
C ALA A 56 -3.95 4.93 29.07
N ILE A 57 -3.76 5.28 27.80
CA ILE A 57 -4.79 5.33 26.76
C ILE A 57 -4.64 4.08 25.90
N THR A 58 -5.70 3.27 25.84
CA THR A 58 -5.67 1.97 25.16
C THR A 58 -6.59 1.96 23.94
N LYS A 59 -6.10 1.37 22.84
CA LYS A 59 -6.86 1.09 21.62
C LYS A 59 -6.64 -0.36 21.22
N SER A 60 -7.65 -0.98 20.62
CA SER A 60 -7.59 -2.36 20.16
C SER A 60 -8.38 -2.57 18.88
N SER A 61 -8.01 -3.61 18.16
CA SER A 61 -8.74 -4.15 17.01
C SER A 61 -8.81 -5.68 17.14
N ASP A 62 -10.01 -6.22 16.93
CA ASP A 62 -10.26 -7.66 16.95
C ASP A 62 -10.01 -8.31 15.58
N VAL A 63 -9.56 -7.54 14.58
CA VAL A 63 -9.24 -8.04 13.24
C VAL A 63 -7.99 -8.89 13.29
N LEU A 64 -8.11 -10.15 12.89
CA LEU A 64 -6.99 -11.08 12.79
C LEU A 64 -6.18 -10.81 11.52
N THR A 65 -5.00 -10.23 11.69
CA THR A 65 -4.09 -9.88 10.58
C THR A 65 -2.63 -9.97 11.04
N ILE A 66 -1.71 -10.00 10.09
CA ILE A 66 -0.27 -9.89 10.33
C ILE A 66 0.24 -8.45 10.22
N SER A 67 -0.56 -7.53 9.69
CA SER A 67 -0.22 -6.11 9.52
C SER A 67 -1.22 -5.26 10.27
N HIS A 68 -0.74 -4.52 11.26
CA HIS A 68 -1.56 -3.73 12.17
C HIS A 68 -1.24 -2.25 12.00
N GLN A 69 -2.29 -1.43 12.12
CA GLN A 69 -2.18 0.02 12.20
C GLN A 69 -3.30 0.52 13.11
N LEU A 70 -2.95 1.22 14.18
CA LEU A 70 -3.92 1.82 15.10
C LEU A 70 -3.62 3.29 15.32
N GLU A 71 -4.69 4.09 15.34
CA GLU A 71 -4.68 5.48 15.76
C GLU A 71 -5.04 5.60 17.25
N VAL A 72 -4.13 6.17 18.03
CA VAL A 72 -4.33 6.48 19.45
C VAL A 72 -4.57 7.97 19.59
N GLY A 73 -5.84 8.37 19.74
CA GLY A 73 -6.24 9.75 20.03
C GLY A 73 -6.41 10.06 21.53
N GLY A 74 -6.54 11.35 21.85
CA GLY A 74 -6.70 11.84 23.23
C GLY A 74 -5.38 12.07 23.97
N LEU A 75 -4.28 12.16 23.23
CA LEU A 75 -2.95 12.46 23.76
C LEU A 75 -2.84 13.94 24.10
N ALA A 76 -2.02 14.30 25.07
CA ALA A 76 -1.72 15.70 25.37
C ALA A 76 -0.65 16.22 24.39
N ALA A 77 -0.76 17.49 23.99
CA ALA A 77 0.22 18.16 23.12
C ALA A 77 1.60 18.25 23.77
N GLY A 78 2.66 18.21 22.96
CA GLY A 78 4.05 18.39 23.38
C GLY A 78 4.50 17.38 24.45
N THR A 79 3.99 16.16 24.41
CA THR A 79 4.15 15.16 25.47
C THR A 79 4.79 13.88 24.93
N ASN A 80 5.76 13.36 25.68
CA ASN A 80 6.39 12.08 25.42
C ASN A 80 5.53 10.93 25.95
N TYR A 81 5.31 9.91 25.12
CA TYR A 81 4.57 8.70 25.45
C TYR A 81 5.42 7.46 25.20
N THR A 82 5.30 6.48 26.10
CA THR A 82 5.69 5.09 25.83
C THR A 82 4.43 4.33 25.45
N CYS A 83 4.41 3.79 24.23
CA CYS A 83 3.33 2.98 23.70
C CYS A 83 3.73 1.51 23.66
N VAL A 84 2.97 0.66 24.34
CA VAL A 84 3.17 -0.79 24.38
C VAL A 84 2.13 -1.45 23.49
N MET A 85 2.59 -2.09 22.43
CA MET A 85 1.78 -2.95 21.57
C MET A 85 1.73 -4.35 22.18
N SER A 86 0.63 -5.06 21.99
CA SER A 86 0.49 -6.44 22.46
C SER A 86 -0.29 -7.32 21.49
N ALA A 87 0.04 -8.60 21.50
CA ALA A 87 -0.58 -9.65 20.69
C ALA A 87 -0.79 -10.92 21.53
N SER A 88 -1.64 -11.83 21.03
CA SER A 88 -1.97 -13.10 21.71
C SER A 88 -2.50 -12.89 23.13
N ALA A 89 -3.53 -12.06 23.25
CA ALA A 89 -4.15 -11.70 24.54
C ALA A 89 -3.15 -11.13 25.57
N GLY A 90 -2.17 -10.35 25.11
CA GLY A 90 -1.20 -9.65 25.96
C GLY A 90 0.05 -10.45 26.32
N ALA A 91 0.22 -11.67 25.79
CA ALA A 91 1.39 -12.51 26.11
C ALA A 91 2.69 -12.03 25.46
N ILE A 92 2.58 -11.39 24.29
CA ILE A 92 3.71 -10.82 23.55
C ILE A 92 3.52 -9.31 23.52
N THR A 93 4.58 -8.56 23.83
CA THR A 93 4.56 -7.10 23.87
C THR A 93 5.81 -6.52 23.24
N GLU A 94 5.68 -5.36 22.60
CA GLU A 94 6.77 -4.55 22.10
C GLU A 94 6.49 -3.07 22.42
N GLU A 95 7.52 -2.23 22.55
CA GLU A 95 7.35 -0.81 22.90
C GLU A 95 7.93 0.14 21.86
N ILE A 96 7.32 1.32 21.75
CA ILE A 96 7.82 2.45 20.96
C ILE A 96 7.62 3.75 21.75
N MET A 97 8.59 4.66 21.65
CA MET A 97 8.48 6.00 22.22
C MET A 97 8.08 6.99 21.13
N ILE A 98 7.13 7.87 21.45
CA ILE A 98 6.62 8.91 20.55
C ILE A 98 6.54 10.25 21.29
N GLU A 99 6.55 11.34 20.55
CA GLU A 99 6.36 12.70 21.08
C GLU A 99 5.30 13.41 20.24
N THR A 100 4.24 13.90 20.87
CA THR A 100 3.19 14.66 20.17
C THR A 100 3.66 16.08 19.85
N SER A 101 3.11 16.66 18.77
CA SER A 101 3.37 18.06 18.44
C SER A 101 2.87 18.99 19.55
N SER A 102 3.55 20.12 19.74
CA SER A 102 3.14 21.12 20.74
C SER A 102 2.08 22.10 20.21
N GLU A 103 1.88 22.14 18.90
CA GLU A 103 0.95 23.01 18.21
C GLU A 103 -0.02 22.16 17.39
N SER A 104 -1.29 22.58 17.38
CA SER A 104 -2.34 21.94 16.59
C SER A 104 -2.24 22.40 15.14
N ASP A 105 -2.33 21.45 14.22
CA ASP A 105 -2.38 21.75 12.79
C ASP A 105 -3.81 22.07 12.37
N THR A 106 -3.97 23.21 11.69
CA THR A 106 -5.26 23.68 11.16
C THR A 106 -5.18 24.06 9.69
N THR A 107 -4.05 23.79 9.04
CA THR A 107 -3.82 24.12 7.65
C THR A 107 -4.17 22.93 6.78
N PRO A 108 -5.12 23.05 5.83
CA PRO A 108 -5.36 22.01 4.85
C PRO A 108 -4.11 21.72 4.00
N PRO A 109 -3.93 20.47 3.57
CA PRO A 109 -2.88 20.13 2.61
C PRO A 109 -3.11 20.83 1.27
N GLU A 110 -2.05 20.99 0.48
CA GLU A 110 -2.13 21.43 -0.91
C GLU A 110 -1.97 20.23 -1.84
N ILE A 111 -2.93 20.00 -2.74
CA ILE A 111 -2.83 18.99 -3.81
C ILE A 111 -2.12 19.64 -5.01
N LEU A 112 -1.09 18.96 -5.51
CA LEU A 112 -0.15 19.46 -6.51
C LEU A 112 0.15 18.36 -7.53
N ASN A 113 0.54 18.76 -8.74
CA ASN A 113 1.02 17.86 -9.81
C ASN A 113 0.05 16.71 -10.16
N THR A 114 -1.25 16.95 -10.04
CA THR A 114 -2.27 15.99 -10.44
C THR A 114 -2.18 15.70 -11.94
N GLY A 115 -2.13 14.42 -12.30
CA GLY A 115 -2.00 14.00 -13.69
C GLY A 115 -2.35 12.53 -13.92
N THR A 116 -2.47 12.17 -15.19
CA THR A 116 -2.76 10.80 -15.62
C THR A 116 -1.72 10.29 -16.62
N THR A 117 -1.48 8.99 -16.59
CA THR A 117 -0.69 8.28 -17.60
C THR A 117 -1.45 7.04 -18.06
N ASP A 118 -1.52 6.82 -19.36
CA ASP A 118 -2.15 5.64 -19.96
C ASP A 118 -1.07 4.72 -20.54
N GLU A 119 -0.91 3.54 -19.95
CA GLU A 119 0.00 2.52 -20.44
C GLU A 119 -0.74 1.18 -20.57
N ASN A 120 -0.77 0.62 -21.78
CA ASN A 120 -1.36 -0.70 -22.07
C ASN A 120 -2.84 -0.85 -21.63
N GLY A 121 -3.62 0.23 -21.64
CA GLY A 121 -5.03 0.23 -21.23
C GLY A 121 -5.25 0.37 -19.73
N ILE A 122 -4.18 0.67 -18.98
CA ILE A 122 -4.23 1.01 -17.57
C ILE A 122 -3.99 2.51 -17.44
N THR A 123 -4.95 3.20 -16.86
CA THR A 123 -4.85 4.62 -16.52
C THR A 123 -4.39 4.75 -15.08
N THR A 124 -3.21 5.31 -14.89
CA THR A 124 -2.66 5.64 -13.59
C THR A 124 -2.91 7.11 -13.30
N ILE A 125 -3.58 7.40 -12.20
CA ILE A 125 -3.81 8.75 -11.69
C ILE A 125 -2.84 8.97 -10.54
N SER A 126 -2.06 10.05 -10.61
CA SER A 126 -1.08 10.39 -9.57
C SER A 126 -1.21 11.85 -9.16
N TRP A 127 -0.93 12.11 -7.88
CA TRP A 127 -0.88 13.45 -7.31
C TRP A 127 0.15 13.51 -6.18
N PHE A 128 0.54 14.73 -5.83
CA PHE A 128 1.46 15.03 -4.74
C PHE A 128 0.80 15.96 -3.73
N THR A 129 1.08 15.78 -2.44
CA THR A 129 0.68 16.73 -1.39
C THR A 129 1.90 17.37 -0.73
N ASN A 130 1.76 18.62 -0.30
CA ASN A 130 2.85 19.34 0.40
C ASN A 130 3.23 18.71 1.76
N GLU A 131 2.34 17.92 2.34
CA GLU A 131 2.50 17.15 3.57
C GLU A 131 2.02 15.70 3.43
N ASP A 132 2.25 14.85 4.43
CA ASP A 132 1.78 13.46 4.38
C ASP A 132 0.27 13.41 4.60
N THR A 133 -0.48 12.73 3.72
CA THR A 133 -1.94 12.68 3.78
C THR A 133 -2.47 11.27 3.59
N PHE A 134 -3.72 11.07 4.01
CA PHE A 134 -4.59 10.01 3.55
C PHE A 134 -5.22 10.44 2.23
N GLY A 135 -4.76 9.85 1.14
CA GLY A 135 -5.28 10.08 -0.19
C GLY A 135 -6.51 9.23 -0.47
N LYS A 136 -7.60 9.86 -0.90
CA LYS A 136 -8.82 9.22 -1.39
C LYS A 136 -9.12 9.75 -2.78
N ILE A 137 -9.55 8.88 -3.68
CA ILE A 137 -10.01 9.24 -5.02
C ILE A 137 -11.37 8.60 -5.27
N VAL A 138 -12.32 9.40 -5.74
CA VAL A 138 -13.61 8.95 -6.24
C VAL A 138 -13.60 9.16 -7.75
N LEU A 139 -13.60 8.07 -8.52
CA LEU A 139 -13.57 8.08 -9.98
C LEU A 139 -14.83 7.41 -10.51
N ASP A 140 -15.66 8.17 -11.21
CA ASP A 140 -16.99 7.77 -11.65
C ASP A 140 -17.88 7.25 -10.49
N SER A 141 -17.87 5.93 -10.25
CA SER A 141 -18.56 5.29 -9.12
C SER A 141 -17.65 4.43 -8.23
N SER A 142 -16.35 4.41 -8.50
CA SER A 142 -15.34 3.75 -7.68
C SER A 142 -14.82 4.70 -6.60
N GLU A 143 -14.57 4.17 -5.41
CA GLU A 143 -13.89 4.88 -4.35
C GLU A 143 -12.67 4.06 -3.94
N ASP A 144 -11.50 4.70 -3.96
CA ASP A 144 -10.25 4.08 -3.58
C ASP A 144 -9.40 4.99 -2.70
N VAL A 145 -8.50 4.36 -1.97
CA VAL A 145 -7.50 5.04 -1.17
C VAL A 145 -6.10 4.71 -1.69
N SER A 146 -5.20 5.66 -1.57
CA SER A 146 -3.77 5.46 -1.76
C SER A 146 -3.11 5.09 -0.43
N GLU A 147 -1.85 4.66 -0.50
CA GLU A 147 -1.00 4.61 0.69
C GLU A 147 -0.85 6.00 1.34
N PHE A 148 -0.54 6.00 2.64
CA PHE A 148 -0.23 7.21 3.39
C PHE A 148 1.15 7.76 2.97
N GLY A 149 1.21 9.07 2.78
CA GLY A 149 2.46 9.76 2.43
C GLY A 149 2.18 11.03 1.62
N LYS A 150 3.21 11.55 0.96
CA LYS A 150 3.10 12.72 0.07
C LYS A 150 2.84 12.38 -1.40
N ASN A 151 3.22 11.19 -1.82
CA ASN A 151 3.07 10.73 -3.20
C ASN A 151 1.93 9.73 -3.25
N HIS A 152 0.99 9.97 -4.14
CA HIS A 152 -0.20 9.17 -4.27
C HIS A 152 -0.38 8.71 -5.71
N GLU A 153 -0.83 7.47 -5.85
CA GLU A 153 -1.03 6.83 -7.14
C GLU A 153 -2.12 5.77 -7.02
N VAL A 154 -3.04 5.74 -7.98
CA VAL A 154 -4.04 4.69 -8.13
C VAL A 154 -4.22 4.36 -9.61
N SER A 155 -4.24 3.07 -9.94
CA SER A 155 -4.36 2.57 -11.33
C SER A 155 -5.72 1.93 -11.58
N TYR A 156 -6.29 2.22 -12.75
CA TYR A 156 -7.61 1.75 -13.17
C TYR A 156 -7.58 1.19 -14.58
N SER A 157 -8.47 0.22 -14.84
CA SER A 157 -8.82 -0.18 -16.20
C SER A 157 -10.07 0.58 -16.61
N LEU A 158 -9.89 1.59 -17.49
CA LEU A 158 -10.94 2.52 -17.88
C LEU A 158 -11.36 2.33 -19.33
N CYS A 159 -12.61 2.67 -19.62
CA CYS A 159 -13.12 2.74 -20.97
C CYS A 159 -12.59 3.99 -21.70
N VAL A 160 -12.61 3.97 -23.03
CA VAL A 160 -12.22 5.14 -23.83
C VAL A 160 -13.31 6.21 -23.72
N GLY A 161 -12.96 7.37 -23.18
CA GLY A 161 -13.93 8.43 -22.94
C GLY A 161 -13.45 9.50 -21.96
N ASN A 162 -14.36 10.40 -21.62
CA ASN A 162 -14.14 11.39 -20.57
C ASN A 162 -14.42 10.76 -19.21
N HIS A 163 -13.55 11.02 -18.25
CA HIS A 163 -13.71 10.63 -16.87
C HIS A 163 -13.57 11.84 -15.96
N GLU A 164 -14.25 11.79 -14.82
CA GLU A 164 -14.19 12.80 -13.77
C GLU A 164 -13.80 12.12 -12.46
N ALA A 165 -12.75 12.65 -11.82
CA ALA A 165 -12.27 12.19 -10.53
C ALA A 165 -12.32 13.33 -9.51
N GLU A 166 -12.75 13.01 -8.30
CA GLU A 166 -12.61 13.86 -7.12
C GLU A 166 -11.51 13.27 -6.22
N ILE A 167 -10.41 14.00 -6.06
CA ILE A 167 -9.32 13.65 -5.16
C ILE A 167 -9.54 14.40 -3.85
N THR A 168 -9.52 13.67 -2.75
CA THR A 168 -9.56 14.20 -1.39
C THR A 168 -8.26 13.84 -0.68
N ALA A 169 -7.55 14.84 -0.16
CA ALA A 169 -6.38 14.66 0.68
C ALA A 169 -6.71 15.11 2.11
N THR A 170 -6.52 14.21 3.09
CA THR A 170 -6.75 14.50 4.51
C THR A 170 -5.45 14.33 5.28
N ASP A 171 -4.97 15.37 5.96
CA ASP A 171 -3.78 15.25 6.81
C ASP A 171 -4.09 14.45 8.11
N PRO A 172 -3.08 14.06 8.91
CA PRO A 172 -3.29 13.35 10.18
C PRO A 172 -4.09 14.12 11.24
N SER A 173 -4.13 15.45 11.14
CA SER A 173 -4.87 16.34 12.04
C SER A 173 -6.34 16.53 11.60
N GLY A 174 -6.70 15.99 10.43
CA GLY A 174 -8.04 16.00 9.86
C GLY A 174 -8.35 17.21 8.98
N ASN A 175 -7.37 18.04 8.60
CA ASN A 175 -7.62 19.09 7.61
C ASN A 175 -7.71 18.48 6.20
N VAL A 176 -8.61 19.02 5.39
CA VAL A 176 -9.01 18.41 4.11
C VAL A 176 -8.84 19.38 2.95
N ALA A 177 -8.27 18.87 1.86
CA ALA A 177 -8.31 19.51 0.54
C ALA A 177 -8.96 18.60 -0.49
N VAL A 178 -9.62 19.22 -1.48
CA VAL A 178 -10.33 18.52 -2.54
C VAL A 178 -9.95 19.13 -3.89
N GLU A 179 -9.66 18.30 -4.88
CA GLU A 179 -9.39 18.70 -6.26
C GLU A 179 -10.23 17.86 -7.23
N ASN A 180 -10.80 18.49 -8.25
CA ASN A 180 -11.50 17.81 -9.34
C ASN A 180 -10.59 17.72 -10.56
N LEU A 181 -10.49 16.51 -11.12
CA LEU A 181 -9.72 16.21 -12.31
C LEU A 181 -10.65 15.68 -13.40
N ILE A 182 -10.58 16.30 -14.58
CA ILE A 182 -11.25 15.80 -15.78
C ILE A 182 -10.18 15.42 -16.79
N PHE A 183 -10.25 14.19 -17.28
CA PHE A 183 -9.30 13.67 -18.25
C PHE A 183 -9.99 12.79 -19.30
N VAL A 184 -9.28 12.49 -20.38
CA VAL A 184 -9.78 11.68 -21.49
C VAL A 184 -8.85 10.49 -21.66
N VAL A 185 -9.41 9.29 -21.59
CA VAL A 185 -8.69 8.05 -21.90
C VAL A 185 -8.81 7.82 -23.40
N GLU A 186 -7.68 7.81 -24.10
CA GLU A 186 -7.60 7.59 -25.55
C GLU A 186 -7.16 6.16 -25.88
N GLY A 187 -7.68 5.56 -26.96
CA GLY A 187 -7.25 4.23 -27.40
C GLY A 187 -8.25 3.50 -28.29
N GLU A 188 -7.93 2.24 -28.62
CA GLU A 188 -8.82 1.32 -29.35
C GLU A 188 -9.71 0.48 -28.41
N GLY A 189 -9.71 0.78 -27.11
CA GLY A 189 -10.50 0.09 -26.09
C GLY A 189 -12.02 0.31 -26.23
N GLU A 190 -12.77 -0.36 -25.36
CA GLU A 190 -14.23 -0.19 -25.31
C GLU A 190 -14.58 1.25 -24.91
N LYS A 191 -15.45 1.90 -25.68
CA LYS A 191 -15.88 3.26 -25.37
C LYS A 191 -16.81 3.25 -24.17
N CYS A 192 -16.72 4.29 -23.34
CA CYS A 192 -17.69 4.50 -22.28
C CYS A 192 -19.09 4.68 -22.88
N SER A 193 -19.88 3.62 -22.88
CA SER A 193 -21.34 3.68 -22.97
C SER A 193 -21.88 3.84 -21.54
N GLU A 194 -23.13 4.27 -21.36
CA GLU A 194 -23.75 4.62 -20.06
C GLU A 194 -23.79 3.49 -18.98
N SER A 195 -22.99 2.42 -19.10
CA SER A 195 -22.94 1.33 -18.12
C SER A 195 -21.65 0.49 -18.16
N GLY A 196 -20.48 1.08 -18.44
CA GLY A 196 -19.20 0.38 -18.28
C GLY A 196 -18.70 0.47 -16.84
N GLU A 197 -18.49 -0.67 -16.19
CA GLU A 197 -17.96 -0.73 -14.82
C GLU A 197 -16.43 -0.57 -14.86
N SER A 198 -15.94 0.59 -14.44
CA SER A 198 -14.52 0.88 -14.21
C SER A 198 -14.04 0.17 -12.95
N GLY A 199 -12.91 -0.54 -13.02
CA GLY A 199 -12.34 -1.28 -11.88
C GLY A 199 -10.91 -0.88 -11.57
N LYS A 200 -10.58 -0.76 -10.27
CA LYS A 200 -9.19 -0.61 -9.81
C LYS A 200 -8.37 -1.83 -10.20
N VAL A 201 -7.18 -1.58 -10.74
CA VAL A 201 -6.19 -2.60 -11.02
C VAL A 201 -5.39 -2.84 -9.75
N SER A 202 -5.40 -4.07 -9.25
CA SER A 202 -4.55 -4.49 -8.14
C SER A 202 -3.22 -5.05 -8.66
N THR A 203 -2.22 -5.16 -7.79
CA THR A 203 -0.90 -5.73 -8.15
C THR A 203 -0.98 -7.15 -8.73
N ASP A 204 -2.02 -7.92 -8.42
CA ASP A 204 -2.26 -9.24 -8.99
C ASP A 204 -2.75 -9.17 -10.46
N ASP A 205 -3.43 -8.10 -10.84
CA ASP A 205 -3.93 -7.87 -12.21
C ASP A 205 -2.78 -7.51 -13.17
N GLU A 206 -1.76 -6.78 -12.68
CA GLU A 206 -0.51 -6.52 -13.40
C GLU A 206 0.22 -7.83 -13.78
N THR A 207 0.27 -8.80 -12.86
CA THR A 207 0.85 -10.12 -13.15
C THR A 207 0.01 -10.91 -14.15
N SER A 208 -1.31 -10.71 -14.14
CA SER A 208 -2.23 -11.32 -15.09
C SER A 208 -2.03 -10.78 -16.51
N MET A 209 -1.67 -9.52 -16.67
CA MET A 209 -1.32 -8.92 -17.97
C MET A 209 -0.05 -9.54 -18.59
N LEU A 210 0.97 -9.83 -17.76
CA LEU A 210 2.19 -10.56 -18.17
C LEU A 210 1.93 -12.06 -18.42
N SER A 211 0.85 -12.61 -17.86
CA SER A 211 0.42 -13.98 -18.14
C SER A 211 -0.25 -14.15 -19.51
N SER A 212 -0.63 -13.04 -20.16
CA SER A 212 -1.31 -13.10 -21.45
C SER A 212 -0.42 -13.75 -22.51
N THR A 213 -0.96 -14.77 -23.19
CA THR A 213 -0.24 -15.57 -24.20
C THR A 213 0.39 -14.70 -25.28
N ASN A 214 -0.25 -13.59 -25.64
CA ASN A 214 0.25 -12.66 -26.65
C ASN A 214 1.50 -11.90 -26.16
N VAL A 215 1.50 -11.40 -24.92
CA VAL A 215 2.65 -10.70 -24.33
C VAL A 215 3.82 -11.67 -24.13
N GLN A 216 3.55 -12.91 -23.68
CA GLN A 216 4.59 -13.93 -23.55
C GLN A 216 5.27 -14.27 -24.88
N ILE A 217 4.51 -14.34 -25.98
CA ILE A 217 5.07 -14.58 -27.32
C ILE A 217 5.98 -13.41 -27.74
N VAL A 218 5.57 -12.17 -27.50
CA VAL A 218 6.38 -10.98 -27.85
C VAL A 218 7.68 -10.95 -27.05
N VAL A 219 7.61 -11.15 -25.73
CA VAL A 219 8.79 -11.20 -24.85
C VAL A 219 9.75 -12.32 -25.26
N LEU A 220 9.23 -13.51 -25.58
CA LEU A 220 10.03 -14.64 -26.05
C LEU A 220 10.77 -14.32 -27.36
N VAL A 221 10.09 -13.66 -28.31
CA VAL A 221 10.70 -13.24 -29.59
C VAL A 221 11.81 -12.23 -29.36
N VAL A 222 11.62 -11.23 -28.50
CA VAL A 222 12.64 -10.23 -28.18
C VAL A 222 13.86 -10.89 -27.54
N ILE A 223 13.67 -11.77 -26.57
CA ILE A 223 14.75 -12.53 -25.94
C ILE A 223 15.51 -13.35 -26.99
N LEU A 224 14.79 -14.05 -27.88
CA LEU A 224 15.39 -14.88 -28.91
C LEU A 224 16.20 -14.06 -29.93
N LEU A 225 15.74 -12.85 -30.28
CA LEU A 225 16.48 -11.91 -31.13
C LEU A 225 17.75 -11.40 -30.45
N VAL A 226 17.70 -11.09 -29.16
CA VAL A 226 18.87 -10.69 -28.37
C VAL A 226 19.87 -11.83 -28.26
N PHE A 227 19.41 -13.06 -28.00
CA PHE A 227 20.28 -14.25 -28.00
C PHE A 227 20.93 -14.50 -29.36
N LEU A 228 20.18 -14.37 -30.46
CA LEU A 228 20.74 -14.49 -31.80
C LEU A 228 21.76 -13.39 -32.11
N ALA A 229 21.54 -12.17 -31.65
CA ALA A 229 22.50 -11.08 -31.77
C ALA A 229 23.79 -11.38 -30.98
N LEU A 230 23.67 -11.86 -29.73
CA LEU A 230 24.80 -12.25 -28.89
C LEU A 230 25.60 -13.44 -29.46
N ILE A 231 24.91 -14.42 -30.07
CA ILE A 231 25.56 -15.54 -30.77
C ILE A 231 26.30 -15.06 -32.02
N ARG A 232 25.72 -14.12 -32.78
CA ARG A 232 26.40 -13.50 -33.93
C ARG A 232 27.67 -12.77 -33.51
N THR A 233 27.63 -11.98 -32.43
CA THR A 233 28.82 -11.27 -31.93
C THR A 233 29.92 -12.20 -31.41
N ARG A 234 29.58 -13.42 -30.94
CA ARG A 234 30.58 -14.43 -30.53
C ARG A 234 31.21 -15.20 -31.69
N LYS A 235 30.63 -15.14 -32.88
CA LYS A 235 31.13 -15.86 -34.06
C LYS A 235 32.20 -15.07 -34.83
N ASP A 236 32.31 -13.77 -34.59
CA ASP A 236 33.29 -12.88 -35.25
C ASP A 236 34.67 -12.84 -34.55
N THR A 237 34.92 -13.67 -33.53
CA THR A 237 36.21 -13.75 -32.79
C THR A 237 36.96 -15.08 -32.95
N PHE A 238 36.68 -15.85 -34.00
CA PHE A 238 37.49 -17.01 -34.38
C PHE A 238 37.86 -16.96 -35.87
N GLU A 239 38.83 -16.11 -36.20
CA GLU A 239 39.82 -16.34 -37.28
C GLU A 239 41.22 -16.33 -36.66
#